data_AF-A0A1E4TZ58-F1
#
_entry.id   AF-A0A1E4TZ58-F1
#
_cell.length_a   1.000
_cell.length_b   1.000
_cell.length_c   1.000
_cell.angle_alpha   90.00
_cell.angle_beta   90.00
_cell.angle_gamma   90.00
#
_symmetry.space_group_name_H-M   'P 1'
#
loop_
_entity.id
_entity.type
_entity.pdbx_description
1 polymer ?
#
loop_
_entity_poly.entity_id
_entity_poly.type
_entity_poly.pdbx_seq_one_letter_code
_entity_poly.pdbx_strand_id
1 'polypeptide(L)'
;MSDIETNLPSLTPPLKFNAIQPGIFRGSYPRPINYEFLRTLNLKTMISIVEKPISFETDANLNNFIKENDINLIHIECSKGGKGKKRNIPIDYPSIVKVIEIIIDNDNSPCYIFCINGGQITSLVVACIRKISFWSSISIFNEFITYSNAINHNDRLFIEKFQGEINLPTNRVPWIWNGLSKVIIENHPTLKFKENKAQITGI
;
A
#
# COMPACT_ATOMS: atom_id res chain seq x y z
N MET A 1 48.55 11.57 -0.72
CA MET A 1 47.29 10.83 -0.61
C MET A 1 46.21 11.86 -0.34
N SER A 2 45.49 12.28 -1.37
CA SER A 2 44.29 13.10 -1.20
C SER A 2 43.17 12.16 -0.79
N ASP A 3 42.63 12.37 0.40
CA ASP A 3 41.45 11.66 0.88
C ASP A 3 40.30 11.89 -0.12
N ILE A 4 39.94 10.84 -0.85
CA ILE A 4 38.70 10.82 -1.61
C ILE A 4 37.61 10.69 -0.56
N GLU A 5 37.12 11.83 -0.08
CA GLU A 5 35.91 11.90 0.71
C GLU A 5 34.78 11.38 -0.17
N THR A 6 34.46 10.09 -0.04
CA THR A 6 33.33 9.47 -0.73
C THR A 6 32.07 10.07 -0.16
N ASN A 7 31.64 11.18 -0.76
CA ASN A 7 30.42 11.89 -0.41
C ASN A 7 29.23 11.06 -0.92
N LEU A 8 28.93 9.96 -0.21
CA LEU A 8 27.81 9.09 -0.51
C LEU A 8 26.52 9.90 -0.37
N PRO A 9 25.59 9.82 -1.33
CA PRO A 9 24.33 10.55 -1.23
C PRO A 9 23.58 10.12 0.04
N SER A 10 23.13 11.09 0.83
CA SER A 10 22.34 10.83 2.03
C SER A 10 21.01 10.18 1.65
N LEU A 11 20.77 8.96 2.14
CA LEU A 11 19.53 8.23 1.89
C LEU A 11 18.46 8.65 2.90
N THR A 12 17.53 9.49 2.46
CA THR A 12 16.42 9.98 3.31
C THR A 12 15.12 9.28 2.95
N PRO A 13 14.57 8.38 3.78
CA PRO A 13 13.27 7.77 3.48
C PRO A 13 12.14 8.81 3.52
N PRO A 14 11.03 8.58 2.78
CA PRO A 14 9.81 9.36 2.97
C PRO A 14 9.33 9.33 4.44
N LEU A 15 8.58 10.35 4.86
CA LEU A 15 8.02 10.35 6.21
C LEU A 15 7.12 9.12 6.40
N LYS A 16 7.16 8.53 7.60
CA LYS A 16 6.37 7.33 7.96
C LYS A 16 6.66 6.13 7.07
N PHE A 17 7.85 6.07 6.50
CA PHE A 17 8.32 4.91 5.78
C PHE A 17 8.36 3.67 6.69
N ASN A 18 7.85 2.54 6.20
CA ASN A 18 8.10 1.22 6.79
C ASN A 18 7.84 0.11 5.74
N ALA A 19 8.44 -1.06 5.94
CA ALA A 19 8.03 -2.29 5.29
C ALA A 19 6.78 -2.87 5.99
N ILE A 20 5.72 -3.13 5.21
CA ILE A 20 4.49 -3.77 5.69
C ILE A 20 4.65 -5.29 5.67
N GLN A 21 5.15 -5.81 4.56
CA GLN A 21 5.46 -7.22 4.26
C GLN A 21 6.69 -7.26 3.34
N PRO A 22 7.31 -8.43 3.11
CA PRO A 22 8.37 -8.55 2.11
C PRO A 22 7.92 -8.01 0.74
N GLY A 23 8.65 -7.01 0.23
CA GLY A 23 8.33 -6.34 -1.04
C GLY A 23 7.16 -5.35 -0.99
N ILE A 24 6.60 -5.03 0.18
CA ILE A 24 5.55 -4.01 0.31
C ILE A 24 5.98 -2.95 1.30
N PHE A 25 6.02 -1.72 0.84
CA PHE A 25 6.43 -0.56 1.60
C PHE A 25 5.30 0.47 1.69
N ARG A 26 5.31 1.26 2.76
CA ARG A 26 4.45 2.43 2.94
C ARG A 26 5.27 3.69 3.12
N GLY A 27 4.65 4.86 2.93
CA GLY A 27 5.16 6.12 3.44
C GLY A 27 4.37 7.33 2.93
N SER A 28 4.95 8.52 3.09
CA SER A 28 4.38 9.76 2.57
C SER A 28 4.61 9.93 1.08
N TYR A 29 3.97 10.95 0.51
CA TYR A 29 4.21 11.39 -0.85
C TYR A 29 5.72 11.66 -1.07
N PRO A 30 6.37 10.99 -2.04
CA PRO A 30 7.80 11.15 -2.28
C PRO A 30 8.19 12.55 -2.72
N ARG A 31 9.31 13.04 -2.20
CA ARG A 31 9.95 14.30 -2.62
C ARG A 31 11.35 14.01 -3.17
N PRO A 32 11.98 14.94 -3.91
CA PRO A 32 13.30 14.71 -4.50
C PRO A 32 14.36 14.20 -3.53
N ILE A 33 14.35 14.69 -2.27
CA ILE A 33 15.25 14.22 -1.20
C ILE A 33 15.11 12.71 -0.90
N ASN A 34 13.98 12.09 -1.27
CA ASN A 34 13.70 10.68 -1.03
C ASN A 34 14.09 9.76 -2.17
N TYR A 35 14.37 10.28 -3.36
CA TYR A 35 14.48 9.46 -4.57
C TYR A 35 15.65 8.48 -4.49
N GLU A 36 16.81 8.92 -4.02
CA GLU A 36 17.96 8.03 -3.84
C GLU A 36 17.67 6.88 -2.87
N PHE A 37 16.93 7.14 -1.78
CA PHE A 37 16.49 6.07 -0.89
C PHE A 37 15.52 5.11 -1.61
N LEU A 38 14.54 5.63 -2.34
CA LEU A 38 13.55 4.81 -3.06
C LEU A 38 14.17 3.99 -4.20
N ARG A 39 15.23 4.47 -4.85
CA ARG A 39 16.00 3.68 -5.84
C ARG A 39 16.54 2.39 -5.21
N THR A 40 16.96 2.43 -3.95
CA THR A 40 17.50 1.24 -3.28
C THR A 40 16.47 0.11 -3.08
N LEU A 41 15.18 0.44 -3.14
CA LEU A 41 14.09 -0.54 -3.00
C LEU A 41 13.79 -1.27 -4.30
N ASN A 42 14.33 -0.83 -5.45
CA ASN A 42 14.05 -1.38 -6.78
C ASN A 42 12.56 -1.60 -7.02
N LEU A 43 11.76 -0.56 -6.75
CA LEU A 43 10.31 -0.62 -6.86
C LEU A 43 9.90 -0.95 -8.30
N LYS A 44 8.93 -1.86 -8.45
CA LYS A 44 8.26 -2.11 -9.72
C LYS A 44 6.95 -1.34 -9.82
N THR A 45 6.27 -1.16 -8.69
CA THR A 45 4.96 -0.49 -8.64
C THR A 45 4.90 0.55 -7.54
N MET A 46 4.29 1.69 -7.84
CA MET A 46 3.93 2.70 -6.87
C MET A 46 2.42 2.89 -6.86
N ILE A 47 1.81 2.85 -5.68
CA ILE A 47 0.36 3.00 -5.49
C ILE A 47 0.10 4.33 -4.80
N SER A 48 -0.39 5.29 -5.58
CA SER A 48 -0.73 6.63 -5.12
C SER A 48 -2.18 6.71 -4.72
N ILE A 49 -2.45 7.08 -3.47
CA ILE A 49 -3.79 7.24 -2.92
C ILE A 49 -4.01 8.72 -2.57
N VAL A 50 -4.47 9.46 -3.57
CA VAL A 50 -4.61 10.94 -3.53
C VAL A 50 -5.83 11.38 -4.35
N GLU A 51 -6.26 12.63 -4.18
CA GLU A 51 -7.46 13.17 -4.85
C GLU A 51 -7.32 13.24 -6.38
N LYS A 52 -6.15 13.59 -6.90
CA LYS A 52 -5.93 13.77 -8.34
C LYS A 52 -4.77 12.92 -8.82
N PRO A 53 -4.85 12.35 -10.04
CA PRO A 53 -3.72 11.66 -10.65
C PRO A 53 -2.47 12.54 -10.69
N ILE A 54 -1.31 11.90 -10.57
CA ILE A 54 -0.01 12.54 -10.67
C ILE A 54 0.41 12.51 -12.14
N SER A 55 0.59 13.67 -12.75
CA SER A 55 1.06 13.86 -14.12
C SER A 55 2.28 14.78 -14.15
N PHE A 56 3.00 14.82 -15.29
CA PHE A 56 4.13 15.73 -15.49
C PHE A 56 3.80 17.20 -15.21
N GLU A 57 2.56 17.63 -15.47
CA GLU A 57 2.09 18.99 -15.18
C GLU A 57 1.95 19.26 -13.68
N THR A 58 1.54 18.25 -12.92
CA THR A 58 1.32 18.38 -11.47
C THR A 58 2.59 18.15 -10.65
N ASP A 59 3.49 17.27 -11.12
CA ASP A 59 4.73 16.91 -10.44
C ASP A 59 5.75 16.30 -11.42
N ALA A 60 6.48 17.16 -12.13
CA ALA A 60 7.49 16.74 -13.09
C ALA A 60 8.62 15.91 -12.44
N ASN A 61 9.01 16.22 -11.20
CA ASN A 61 10.08 15.53 -10.50
C ASN A 61 9.73 14.07 -10.22
N LEU A 62 8.54 13.82 -9.68
CA LEU A 62 8.10 12.45 -9.40
C LEU A 62 7.85 11.67 -10.69
N ASN A 63 7.29 12.30 -11.73
CA ASN A 63 7.10 11.64 -13.02
C ASN A 63 8.43 11.27 -13.69
N ASN A 64 9.44 12.15 -13.64
CA ASN A 64 10.78 11.84 -14.13
C ASN A 64 11.37 10.64 -13.37
N PHE A 65 11.30 10.66 -12.04
CA PHE A 65 11.76 9.55 -11.22
C PHE A 65 11.07 8.22 -11.59
N ILE A 66 9.75 8.23 -11.73
CA ILE A 66 8.97 7.04 -12.11
C ILE A 66 9.42 6.51 -13.48
N LYS A 67 9.57 7.41 -14.46
CA LYS A 67 10.00 7.04 -15.82
C LYS A 67 11.43 6.51 -15.87
N GLU A 68 12.36 7.14 -15.15
CA GLU A 68 13.77 6.74 -15.09
C GLU A 68 13.97 5.35 -14.49
N ASN A 69 13.09 4.92 -13.58
CA ASN A 69 13.21 3.65 -12.87
C ASN A 69 12.20 2.60 -13.35
N ASP A 70 11.52 2.85 -14.48
CA ASP A 70 10.51 1.95 -15.07
C ASP A 70 9.42 1.49 -14.06
N ILE A 71 8.94 2.45 -13.25
CA ILE A 71 7.95 2.19 -12.22
C ILE A 71 6.54 2.30 -12.81
N ASN A 72 5.70 1.30 -12.56
CA ASN A 72 4.28 1.40 -12.83
C ASN A 72 3.57 2.22 -11.75
N LEU A 73 3.11 3.43 -12.08
CA LEU A 73 2.33 4.26 -11.16
C LEU A 73 0.84 3.97 -11.30
N ILE A 74 0.23 3.46 -10.24
CA ILE A 74 -1.21 3.22 -10.15
C ILE A 74 -1.84 4.28 -9.24
N HIS A 75 -2.79 5.04 -9.77
CA HIS A 75 -3.57 6.00 -9.00
C HIS A 75 -4.87 5.37 -8.50
N ILE A 76 -5.14 5.59 -7.22
CA ILE A 76 -6.38 5.27 -6.53
C ILE A 76 -6.94 6.57 -5.97
N GLU A 77 -8.10 6.97 -6.48
CA GLU A 77 -8.74 8.21 -6.04
C GLU A 77 -9.22 8.11 -4.58
N CYS A 78 -9.01 9.18 -3.82
CA CYS A 78 -9.58 9.33 -2.50
C CYS A 78 -10.16 10.73 -2.33
N SER A 79 -11.18 10.87 -1.47
CA SER A 79 -11.72 12.18 -1.12
C SER A 79 -10.82 12.91 -0.11
N LYS A 80 -11.02 14.24 0.02
CA LYS A 80 -10.32 15.04 1.03
C LYS A 80 -10.64 14.51 2.42
N GLY A 81 -9.59 14.08 3.13
CA GLY A 81 -9.72 13.70 4.54
C GLY A 81 -10.20 14.88 5.39
N GLY A 82 -11.27 14.66 6.15
CA GLY A 82 -11.71 15.62 7.16
C GLY A 82 -10.69 15.79 8.29
N LYS A 83 -10.73 16.92 9.00
CA LYS A 83 -9.91 17.16 10.20
C LYS A 83 -10.68 16.84 11.48
N GLY A 84 -9.96 16.46 12.54
CA GLY A 84 -10.52 16.28 13.88
C GLY A 84 -11.29 14.97 14.10
N LYS A 85 -11.95 14.85 15.26
CA LYS A 85 -12.55 13.60 15.75
C LYS A 85 -13.76 13.10 14.93
N LYS A 86 -14.46 13.98 14.21
CA LYS A 86 -15.64 13.66 13.38
C LYS A 86 -15.35 13.50 11.89
N ARG A 87 -14.08 13.31 11.51
CA ARG A 87 -13.73 13.17 10.09
C ARG A 87 -14.38 11.93 9.46
N ASN A 88 -14.85 12.08 8.22
CA ASN A 88 -15.31 10.97 7.40
C ASN A 88 -14.12 10.15 6.87
N ILE A 89 -14.44 8.94 6.38
CA ILE A 89 -13.45 8.05 5.77
C ILE A 89 -13.20 8.52 4.34
N PRO A 90 -11.94 8.80 3.97
CA PRO A 90 -11.60 9.37 2.67
C PRO A 90 -11.53 8.36 1.52
N ILE A 91 -11.65 7.06 1.79
CA ILE A 91 -11.48 5.97 0.81
C ILE A 91 -12.56 4.91 1.03
N ASP A 92 -13.02 4.25 -0.04
CA ASP A 92 -14.04 3.21 0.02
C ASP A 92 -13.44 1.79 -0.01
N TYR A 93 -14.27 0.77 0.25
CA TYR A 93 -13.83 -0.62 0.23
C TYR A 93 -13.39 -1.12 -1.15
N PRO A 94 -14.09 -0.83 -2.26
CA PRO A 94 -13.64 -1.23 -3.60
C PRO A 94 -12.24 -0.73 -3.94
N SER A 95 -11.91 0.52 -3.59
CA SER A 95 -10.56 1.06 -3.80
C SER A 95 -9.50 0.28 -3.02
N ILE A 96 -9.79 -0.08 -1.77
CA ILE A 96 -8.87 -0.88 -0.95
C ILE A 96 -8.73 -2.31 -1.49
N VAL A 97 -9.83 -2.92 -1.94
CA VAL A 97 -9.81 -4.24 -2.59
C VAL A 97 -8.90 -4.21 -3.81
N LYS A 98 -9.04 -3.20 -4.68
CA LYS A 98 -8.16 -3.01 -5.84
C LYS A 98 -6.68 -2.89 -5.43
N VAL A 99 -6.37 -2.14 -4.36
CA VAL A 99 -5.01 -2.06 -3.83
C VAL A 99 -4.51 -3.44 -3.36
N ILE A 100 -5.34 -4.20 -2.64
CA ILE A 100 -5.01 -5.54 -2.17
C ILE A 100 -4.71 -6.47 -3.35
N GLU A 101 -5.55 -6.48 -4.38
CA GLU A 101 -5.37 -7.31 -5.57
C GLU A 101 -4.04 -7.01 -6.27
N ILE A 102 -3.65 -5.73 -6.36
CA ILE A 102 -2.36 -5.32 -6.93
C ILE A 102 -1.18 -5.86 -6.12
N ILE A 103 -1.21 -5.70 -4.79
CA ILE A 103 -0.04 -6.01 -3.94
C ILE A 103 0.14 -7.50 -3.65
N ILE A 104 -0.92 -8.32 -3.78
CA ILE A 104 -0.80 -9.78 -3.63
C ILE A 104 -0.33 -10.45 -4.92
N ASP A 105 -0.33 -9.72 -6.04
CA ASP A 105 0.25 -10.14 -7.30
C ASP A 105 1.77 -9.91 -7.26
N ASN A 106 2.51 -11.01 -7.36
CA ASN A 106 3.96 -10.98 -7.31
C ASN A 106 4.56 -10.25 -8.51
N ASP A 107 3.82 -10.14 -9.62
CA ASP A 107 4.26 -9.40 -10.79
C ASP A 107 4.28 -7.89 -10.55
N ASN A 108 3.67 -7.38 -9.48
CA ASN A 108 3.74 -5.95 -9.13
C ASN A 108 4.81 -5.64 -8.07
N SER A 109 5.37 -6.66 -7.40
CA SER A 109 6.33 -6.52 -6.31
C SER A 109 7.74 -6.16 -6.82
N PRO A 110 8.51 -5.30 -6.14
CA PRO A 110 8.17 -4.57 -4.91
C PRO A 110 7.26 -3.34 -5.12
N CYS A 111 6.37 -3.09 -4.15
CA CYS A 111 5.36 -2.05 -4.17
C CYS A 111 5.61 -0.96 -3.10
N TYR A 112 5.37 0.31 -3.43
CA TYR A 112 5.33 1.41 -2.46
C TYR A 112 3.96 2.10 -2.44
N ILE A 113 3.26 2.03 -1.31
CA ILE A 113 1.93 2.62 -1.11
C ILE A 113 2.08 3.96 -0.39
N PHE A 114 1.50 5.02 -0.94
CA PHE A 114 1.55 6.33 -0.31
C PHE A 114 0.27 7.14 -0.48
N CYS A 115 0.01 7.99 0.50
CA CYS A 115 -0.87 9.14 0.36
C CYS A 115 -0.06 10.41 0.66
N ILE A 116 -0.70 11.58 0.69
CA ILE A 116 -0.03 12.88 0.89
C ILE A 116 0.96 12.87 2.07
N ASN A 117 0.56 12.36 3.24
CA ASN A 117 1.39 12.36 4.44
C ASN A 117 1.71 10.97 5.00
N GLY A 118 1.36 9.89 4.29
CA GLY A 118 1.57 8.51 4.71
C GLY A 118 0.86 8.11 6.00
N GLY A 119 -0.10 8.92 6.45
CA GLY A 119 -0.81 8.75 7.71
C GLY A 119 -2.14 8.03 7.55
N GLN A 120 -3.24 8.78 7.66
CA GLN A 120 -4.59 8.22 7.83
C GLN A 120 -5.01 7.26 6.70
N ILE A 121 -4.98 7.71 5.44
CA ILE A 121 -5.42 6.90 4.28
C ILE A 121 -4.54 5.65 4.14
N THR A 122 -3.22 5.82 4.14
CA THR A 122 -2.28 4.69 4.05
C THR A 122 -2.46 3.73 5.22
N SER A 123 -2.69 4.22 6.44
CA SER A 123 -2.97 3.37 7.60
C SER A 123 -4.30 2.61 7.49
N LEU A 124 -5.34 3.18 6.88
CA LEU A 124 -6.59 2.45 6.60
C LEU A 124 -6.33 1.28 5.63
N VAL A 125 -5.60 1.52 4.56
CA VAL A 125 -5.20 0.47 3.61
C VAL A 125 -4.39 -0.60 4.31
N VAL A 126 -3.35 -0.22 5.07
CA VAL A 126 -2.52 -1.18 5.81
C VAL A 126 -3.33 -1.99 6.82
N ALA A 127 -4.26 -1.37 7.53
CA ALA A 127 -5.14 -2.09 8.45
C ALA A 127 -5.99 -3.17 7.73
N CYS A 128 -6.49 -2.88 6.54
CA CYS A 128 -7.19 -3.86 5.70
C CYS A 128 -6.25 -4.96 5.18
N ILE A 129 -4.99 -4.64 4.86
CA ILE A 129 -3.94 -5.62 4.53
C ILE A 129 -3.65 -6.54 5.74
N ARG A 130 -3.69 -6.01 6.96
CA ARG A 130 -3.54 -6.83 8.17
C ARG A 130 -4.74 -7.74 8.42
N LYS A 131 -5.96 -7.33 8.03
CA LYS A 131 -7.13 -8.22 8.07
C LYS A 131 -6.96 -9.43 7.15
N ILE A 132 -6.54 -9.25 5.89
CA ILE A 132 -6.25 -10.41 5.01
C ILE A 132 -5.13 -11.29 5.57
N SER A 133 -4.25 -10.72 6.39
CA SER A 133 -3.17 -11.44 7.07
C SER A 133 -3.61 -12.09 8.40
N PHE A 134 -4.91 -12.10 8.72
CA PHE A 134 -5.49 -12.67 9.94
C PHE A 134 -4.97 -12.07 11.25
N TRP A 135 -4.60 -10.79 11.25
CA TRP A 135 -4.17 -10.12 12.49
C TRP A 135 -5.35 -9.84 13.43
N SER A 136 -5.08 -9.84 14.73
CA SER A 136 -6.05 -9.39 15.74
C SER A 136 -6.34 -7.89 15.61
N SER A 137 -7.58 -7.47 15.90
CA SER A 137 -7.95 -6.04 15.85
C SER A 137 -7.06 -5.16 16.73
N ILE A 138 -6.58 -5.68 17.88
CA ILE A 138 -5.68 -4.96 18.78
C ILE A 138 -4.36 -4.65 18.08
N SER A 139 -3.74 -5.64 17.45
CA SER A 139 -2.48 -5.47 16.70
C SER A 139 -2.67 -4.50 15.53
N ILE A 140 -3.79 -4.60 14.81
CA ILE A 140 -4.13 -3.72 13.69
C ILE A 140 -4.23 -2.26 14.17
N PHE A 141 -4.95 -2.01 15.25
CA PHE A 141 -5.13 -0.65 15.76
C PHE A 141 -3.86 -0.07 16.37
N ASN A 142 -3.02 -0.89 16.99
CA ASN A 142 -1.72 -0.47 17.48
C ASN A 142 -0.81 0.00 16.34
N GLU A 143 -0.72 -0.75 15.23
CA GLU A 143 0.03 -0.32 14.05
C GLU A 143 -0.59 0.95 13.43
N PHE A 144 -1.92 1.03 13.39
CA PHE A 144 -2.61 2.19 12.82
C PHE A 144 -2.23 3.50 13.52
N ILE A 145 -2.22 3.52 14.86
CA ILE A 145 -1.89 4.72 15.65
C ILE A 145 -0.39 5.05 15.66
N THR A 146 0.50 4.12 15.32
CA THR A 146 1.92 4.42 15.14
C THR A 146 2.15 5.39 13.96
N TYR A 147 1.38 5.25 12.89
CA TYR A 147 1.55 6.06 11.67
C TYR A 147 0.49 7.14 11.48
N SER A 148 -0.59 7.09 12.24
CA SER A 148 -1.66 8.09 12.21
C SER A 148 -1.68 8.87 13.52
N ASN A 149 -1.98 10.17 13.47
CA ASN A 149 -1.98 10.98 14.70
C ASN A 149 -3.07 10.56 15.69
N ALA A 150 -4.15 9.95 15.19
CA ALA A 150 -5.28 9.47 15.98
C ALA A 150 -6.14 8.51 15.14
N ILE A 151 -6.77 7.56 15.81
CA ILE A 151 -7.83 6.72 15.26
C ILE A 151 -9.18 7.17 15.85
N ASN A 152 -10.16 7.48 15.02
CA ASN A 152 -11.49 7.87 15.47
C ASN A 152 -12.49 6.70 15.39
N HIS A 153 -13.73 6.96 15.81
CA HIS A 153 -14.79 5.94 15.79
C HIS A 153 -15.08 5.44 14.37
N ASN A 154 -15.11 6.34 13.38
CA ASN A 154 -15.37 5.97 11.99
C ASN A 154 -14.29 5.03 11.44
N ASP A 155 -13.02 5.24 11.78
CA ASP A 155 -11.92 4.36 11.35
C ASP A 155 -12.06 2.96 11.90
N ARG A 156 -12.37 2.86 13.19
CA ARG A 156 -12.56 1.57 13.86
C ARG A 156 -13.70 0.81 13.20
N LEU A 157 -14.84 1.47 13.01
CA LEU A 157 -15.99 0.88 12.33
C LEU A 157 -15.66 0.48 10.89
N PHE A 158 -14.92 1.31 10.15
CA PHE A 158 -14.51 1.02 8.78
C PHE A 158 -13.60 -0.21 8.70
N ILE A 159 -12.61 -0.32 9.58
CA ILE A 159 -11.70 -1.48 9.63
C ILE A 159 -12.46 -2.74 10.06
N GLU A 160 -13.26 -2.66 11.13
CA GLU A 160 -14.03 -3.80 11.64
C GLU A 160 -15.02 -4.33 10.59
N LYS A 161 -15.75 -3.43 9.92
CA LYS A 161 -16.75 -3.77 8.89
C LYS A 161 -16.16 -3.93 7.49
N PHE A 162 -14.84 -3.86 7.33
CA PHE A 162 -14.21 -4.05 6.03
C PHE A 162 -14.57 -5.43 5.47
N GLN A 163 -15.29 -5.40 4.35
CA GLN A 163 -15.73 -6.56 3.61
C GLN A 163 -15.48 -6.36 2.13
N GLY A 164 -15.24 -7.46 1.42
CA GLY A 164 -14.87 -7.41 0.02
C GLY A 164 -14.64 -8.81 -0.53
N GLU A 165 -14.65 -8.86 -1.85
CA GLU A 165 -14.30 -10.05 -2.60
C GLU A 165 -13.00 -9.75 -3.34
N ILE A 166 -11.97 -10.56 -3.11
CA ILE A 166 -10.63 -10.35 -3.63
C ILE A 166 -10.38 -11.40 -4.71
N ASN A 167 -10.08 -10.94 -5.92
CA ASN A 167 -9.64 -11.80 -7.01
C ASN A 167 -8.16 -12.15 -6.83
N LEU A 168 -7.87 -13.43 -6.70
CA LEU A 168 -6.52 -13.91 -6.51
C LEU A 168 -5.79 -14.00 -7.85
N PRO A 169 -4.60 -13.40 -7.97
CA PRO A 169 -3.77 -13.54 -9.16
C PRO A 169 -3.23 -14.95 -9.27
N THR A 170 -2.80 -15.34 -10.47
CA THR A 170 -2.15 -16.64 -10.69
C THR A 170 -0.76 -16.67 -10.03
N ASN A 171 0.02 -15.59 -10.18
CA ASN A 171 1.33 -15.44 -9.56
C ASN A 171 1.22 -14.71 -8.21
N ARG A 172 0.93 -15.43 -7.13
CA ARG A 172 0.78 -14.85 -5.79
C ARG A 172 2.13 -14.64 -5.12
N VAL A 173 2.24 -13.55 -4.38
CA VAL A 173 3.37 -13.30 -3.48
C VAL A 173 3.57 -14.44 -2.46
N PRO A 174 4.81 -14.88 -2.16
CA PRO A 174 5.03 -16.05 -1.29
C PRO A 174 4.58 -15.88 0.17
N TRP A 175 4.46 -14.64 0.65
CA TRP A 175 4.11 -14.36 2.04
C TRP A 175 2.60 -14.42 2.30
N ILE A 176 1.75 -14.39 1.26
CA ILE A 176 0.29 -14.41 1.46
C ILE A 176 -0.14 -15.79 1.96
N TRP A 177 -0.65 -15.83 3.20
CA TRP A 177 -1.18 -17.03 3.87
C TRP A 177 -0.21 -18.21 3.96
N ASN A 178 1.10 -17.96 3.92
CA ASN A 178 2.08 -19.01 4.11
C ASN A 178 1.86 -19.69 5.48
N GLY A 179 1.65 -21.01 5.46
CA GLY A 179 1.34 -21.81 6.65
C GLY A 179 -0.12 -21.83 7.09
N LEU A 180 -1.05 -21.16 6.38
CA LEU A 180 -2.48 -21.27 6.67
C LEU A 180 -3.15 -22.35 5.80
N SER A 181 -4.09 -23.08 6.39
CA SER A 181 -4.89 -24.05 5.64
C SER A 181 -5.94 -23.35 4.77
N LYS A 182 -6.29 -23.98 3.66
CA LYS A 182 -7.35 -23.50 2.75
C LYS A 182 -8.68 -23.26 3.47
N VAL A 183 -9.02 -24.11 4.43
CA VAL A 183 -10.25 -23.98 5.24
C VAL A 183 -10.28 -22.68 6.03
N ILE A 184 -9.15 -22.26 6.60
CA ILE A 184 -9.05 -20.98 7.34
C ILE A 184 -9.24 -19.80 6.38
N ILE A 185 -8.61 -19.87 5.21
CA ILE A 185 -8.67 -18.82 4.19
C ILE A 185 -10.09 -18.66 3.68
N GLU A 186 -10.75 -19.75 3.30
CA GLU A 186 -12.12 -19.74 2.77
C GLU A 186 -13.18 -19.29 3.79
N ASN A 187 -12.94 -19.54 5.08
CA ASN A 187 -13.82 -19.13 6.17
C ASN A 187 -13.42 -17.77 6.79
N HIS A 188 -12.68 -16.92 6.08
CA HIS A 188 -12.35 -15.59 6.59
C HIS A 188 -13.64 -14.81 6.96
N PRO A 189 -13.74 -14.19 8.15
CA PRO A 189 -15.01 -13.68 8.68
C PRO A 189 -15.72 -12.64 7.81
N THR A 190 -14.98 -11.82 7.08
CA THR A 190 -15.53 -10.69 6.31
C THR A 190 -15.07 -10.62 4.85
N LEU A 191 -14.22 -11.54 4.39
CA LEU A 191 -13.60 -11.45 3.06
C LEU A 191 -13.81 -12.75 2.32
N LYS A 192 -14.05 -12.63 1.01
CA LYS A 192 -14.20 -13.77 0.11
C LYS A 192 -13.07 -13.73 -0.91
N PHE A 193 -12.62 -14.90 -1.34
CA PHE A 193 -11.50 -15.03 -2.26
C PHE A 193 -11.94 -15.81 -3.50
N LYS A 194 -11.72 -15.24 -4.68
CA LYS A 194 -12.01 -15.88 -5.95
C LYS A 194 -10.71 -16.17 -6.69
N GLU A 195 -10.50 -17.43 -7.06
CA GLU A 195 -9.40 -17.77 -7.95
C GLU A 195 -9.69 -17.24 -9.36
N ASN A 196 -8.75 -16.49 -9.95
CA ASN A 196 -8.82 -16.20 -11.38
C ASN A 196 -8.63 -17.51 -12.14
N LYS A 197 -9.75 -18.10 -12.55
CA LYS A 197 -9.77 -19.15 -13.56
C LYS A 197 -9.36 -18.48 -14.87
N ALA A 198 -8.06 -18.41 -15.14
CA ALA A 198 -7.62 -18.24 -16.50
C ALA A 198 -8.36 -19.30 -17.33
N GLN A 199 -9.11 -18.84 -18.33
CA GLN A 199 -9.77 -19.73 -19.27
C GLN A 199 -8.69 -20.64 -19.86
N ILE A 200 -8.66 -21.89 -19.42
CA ILE A 200 -8.17 -22.98 -20.26
C ILE A 200 -9.25 -23.11 -21.34
N THR A 201 -9.28 -22.19 -22.30
CA THR A 201 -9.88 -22.46 -23.61
C THR A 201 -9.07 -23.61 -24.18
N GLY A 202 -9.68 -24.78 -24.16
CA GLY A 202 -9.09 -26.00 -24.65
C GLY A 202 -8.92 -26.02 -26.18
N ILE A 203 -8.28 -27.12 -26.57
CA ILE A 203 -7.88 -27.60 -27.90
C ILE A 203 -6.51 -27.10 -28.32
#